data_AF-M4F700-F1
#
_entry.id   AF-M4F700-F1
#
_cell.length_a   1.000
_cell.length_b   1.000
_cell.length_c   1.000
_cell.angle_alpha   90.00
_cell.angle_beta   90.00
_cell.angle_gamma   90.00
#
_symmetry.space_group_name_H-M   'P 1'
#
loop_
_entity.id
_entity.type
_entity.pdbx_description
1 polymer ?
#
loop_
_entity_poly.entity_id
_entity_poly.type
_entity_poly.pdbx_seq_one_letter_code
_entity_poly.pdbx_strand_id
1 'polypeptide(L)'
;MFHFLRFIKLALINQYNDLTHCHTRQTLDLTDFLLNSHVDVVPFEAEKWDHPPLGAEIDEDGRIYARGTQDMKSVGMQYLEAIRKLVASGYKPLRSVYVTFVPDEEIGGADGVGRFVESRKYSRA
;
A
#
# COMPACT_ATOMS: atom_id res chain seq x y z
N MET A 1 -22.64 -17.07 -4.00
CA MET A 1 -21.91 -16.87 -2.73
C MET A 1 -20.57 -16.24 -3.09
N PHE A 2 -20.47 -14.91 -2.97
CA PHE A 2 -19.41 -14.10 -3.56
C PHE A 2 -18.06 -14.27 -2.83
N HIS A 3 -17.00 -14.56 -3.60
CA HIS A 3 -15.62 -14.72 -3.16
C HIS A 3 -15.01 -13.33 -2.85
N PHE A 4 -14.91 -12.93 -1.57
CA PHE A 4 -14.45 -11.59 -1.15
C PHE A 4 -13.05 -11.56 -0.51
N LEU A 5 -12.17 -12.52 -0.84
CA LEU A 5 -10.82 -12.62 -0.26
C LEU A 5 -9.76 -12.57 -1.36
N ARG A 6 -9.44 -11.38 -1.90
CA ARG A 6 -8.37 -11.30 -2.91
C ARG A 6 -7.73 -9.93 -3.17
N PHE A 7 -7.51 -9.08 -2.16
CA PHE A 7 -6.70 -7.88 -2.39
C PHE A 7 -5.66 -7.63 -1.30
N ILE A 8 -4.65 -8.51 -1.25
CA ILE A 8 -3.33 -8.10 -0.75
C ILE A 8 -2.41 -8.14 -1.97
N LYS A 9 -2.12 -6.95 -2.51
CA LYS A 9 -1.21 -6.79 -3.64
C LYS A 9 0.17 -6.45 -3.10
N LEU A 10 1.02 -7.47 -3.00
CA LEU A 10 2.43 -7.32 -2.72
C LEU A 10 3.14 -6.95 -4.03
N ALA A 11 3.59 -5.71 -4.16
CA ALA A 11 4.43 -5.29 -5.28
C ALA A 11 5.90 -5.37 -4.87
N LEU A 12 6.66 -6.27 -5.49
CA LEU A 12 8.11 -6.35 -5.37
C LEU A 12 8.73 -5.42 -6.41
N ILE A 13 9.52 -4.44 -5.96
CA ILE A 13 10.37 -3.65 -6.85
C ILE A 13 11.78 -4.17 -6.70
N ASN A 14 12.04 -5.29 -7.36
CA ASN A 14 13.37 -5.83 -7.55
C ASN A 14 13.44 -6.34 -8.99
N GLN A 15 13.91 -5.51 -9.93
CA GLN A 15 14.12 -5.94 -11.31
C GLN A 15 15.54 -6.46 -11.48
N TYR A 16 15.68 -7.78 -11.37
CA TYR A 16 16.52 -8.57 -12.28
C TYR A 16 15.76 -9.86 -12.61
N ASN A 17 14.80 -9.74 -13.52
CA ASN A 17 14.48 -10.80 -14.47
C ASN A 17 15.17 -10.42 -15.78
N ASP A 18 16.49 -10.56 -15.82
CA ASP A 18 17.23 -10.68 -17.08
C ASP A 18 18.41 -11.63 -16.89
N LEU A 19 18.64 -12.44 -17.91
CA LEU A 19 19.21 -13.78 -17.91
C LEU A 19 20.71 -13.85 -17.59
N THR A 20 21.18 -15.02 -17.15
CA THR A 20 22.56 -15.53 -17.31
C THR A 20 23.67 -14.50 -17.08
N HIS A 21 24.25 -14.40 -15.87
CA HIS A 21 25.70 -14.19 -15.71
C HIS A 21 26.16 -14.39 -14.25
N CYS A 22 27.39 -14.89 -14.18
CA CYS A 22 28.13 -15.43 -13.05
C CYS A 22 28.43 -14.41 -11.94
N HIS A 23 28.11 -14.80 -10.70
CA HIS A 23 28.92 -14.68 -9.48
C HIS A 23 29.73 -13.38 -9.24
N THR A 24 29.13 -12.45 -8.49
CA THR A 24 29.64 -11.89 -7.21
C THR A 24 28.61 -10.89 -6.68
N ARG A 25 27.51 -11.38 -6.08
CA ARG A 25 26.67 -10.52 -5.25
C ARG A 25 26.96 -10.92 -3.81
N GLN A 26 27.72 -10.10 -3.10
CA GLN A 26 27.67 -10.12 -1.65
C GLN A 26 26.19 -10.00 -1.30
N THR A 27 25.59 -11.10 -0.85
CA THR A 27 24.24 -11.11 -0.29
C THR A 27 24.36 -10.41 1.05
N LEU A 28 24.36 -9.08 1.03
CA LEU A 28 24.10 -8.32 2.22
C LEU A 28 22.72 -8.79 2.69
N ASP A 29 22.68 -9.45 3.84
CA ASP A 29 21.45 -9.86 4.53
C ASP A 29 20.76 -8.61 5.07
N LEU A 30 20.18 -7.84 4.14
CA LEU A 30 19.51 -6.58 4.44
C LEU A 30 18.03 -6.86 4.64
N THR A 31 17.50 -6.43 5.78
CA THR A 31 16.06 -6.42 6.01
C THR A 31 15.37 -5.52 5.00
N ASP A 32 14.36 -6.05 4.31
CA ASP A 32 13.55 -5.31 3.35
C ASP A 32 12.60 -4.31 4.03
N PHE A 33 12.01 -3.42 3.25
CA PHE A 33 11.04 -2.43 3.74
C PHE A 33 9.61 -2.86 3.41
N LEU A 34 8.69 -2.68 4.36
CA LEU A 34 7.26 -2.86 4.18
C LEU A 34 6.53 -1.52 4.38
N LEU A 35 5.94 -1.00 3.31
CA LEU A 35 5.05 0.15 3.34
C LEU A 35 3.61 -0.36 3.41
N ASN A 36 3.01 -0.30 4.59
CA ASN A 36 1.67 -0.81 4.86
C ASN A 36 0.63 0.33 4.92
N SER A 37 -0.57 0.04 4.40
CA SER A 37 -1.74 0.91 4.50
C SER A 37 -3.02 0.08 4.49
N HIS A 38 -4.08 0.55 5.14
CA HIS A 38 -5.41 -0.05 5.02
C HIS A 38 -6.28 0.66 3.97
N VAL A 39 -7.31 -0.03 3.48
CA VAL A 39 -8.17 0.44 2.37
C VAL A 39 -9.61 0.75 2.78
N ASP A 40 -10.06 0.12 3.87
CA ASP A 40 -11.33 0.41 4.52
C ASP A 40 -11.29 1.75 5.24
N VAL A 41 -12.47 2.28 5.50
CA VAL A 41 -12.69 3.57 6.15
C VAL A 41 -13.90 3.43 7.07
N VAL A 42 -13.91 4.13 8.20
CA VAL A 42 -15.11 4.15 9.05
C VAL A 42 -16.36 4.71 8.33
N PRO A 43 -17.57 4.33 8.79
CA PRO A 43 -18.83 4.93 8.35
C PRO A 43 -18.86 6.46 8.49
N PHE A 44 -19.85 7.07 7.83
CA PHE A 44 -20.11 8.51 7.92
C PHE A 44 -21.62 8.78 7.79
N GLU A 45 -22.06 9.89 8.36
CA GLU A 45 -23.40 10.45 8.21
C GLU A 45 -23.31 11.59 7.20
N ALA A 46 -23.78 11.38 5.97
CA ALA A 46 -23.55 12.31 4.85
C ALA A 46 -24.12 13.72 5.11
N GLU A 47 -25.18 13.81 5.93
CA GLU A 47 -25.86 15.06 6.29
C GLU A 47 -25.01 15.97 7.19
N LYS A 48 -23.97 15.44 7.82
CA LYS A 48 -23.04 16.20 8.68
C LYS A 48 -21.81 16.70 7.94
N TRP A 49 -21.71 16.46 6.63
CA TRP A 49 -20.57 16.89 5.83
C TRP A 49 -20.91 18.13 5.02
N ASP A 50 -20.00 19.10 5.02
CA ASP A 50 -20.09 20.28 4.16
C ASP A 50 -19.84 19.93 2.68
N HIS A 51 -19.17 18.79 2.42
CA HIS A 51 -18.84 18.28 1.09
C HIS A 51 -19.21 16.79 0.96
N PRO A 52 -19.57 16.28 -0.24
CA PRO A 52 -19.84 14.87 -0.44
C PRO A 52 -18.68 13.96 0.04
N PRO A 53 -18.90 13.07 1.02
CA PRO A 53 -17.83 12.29 1.67
C PRO A 53 -17.10 11.32 0.74
N LEU A 54 -17.68 10.97 -0.42
CA LEU A 54 -17.03 10.11 -1.42
C LEU A 54 -16.72 10.85 -2.73
N GLY A 55 -16.89 12.18 -2.77
CA GLY A 55 -16.71 13.00 -3.96
C GLY A 55 -15.26 13.41 -4.22
N ALA A 56 -14.42 13.45 -3.18
CA ALA A 56 -13.04 13.95 -3.25
C ALA A 56 -12.97 15.38 -3.82
N GLU A 57 -13.89 16.24 -3.39
CA GLU A 57 -13.94 17.64 -3.82
C GLU A 57 -12.73 18.41 -3.31
N ILE A 58 -12.30 19.41 -4.09
CA ILE A 58 -11.20 20.31 -3.76
C ILE A 58 -11.77 21.72 -3.62
N ASP A 59 -11.55 22.36 -2.47
CA ASP A 59 -11.98 23.74 -2.25
C ASP A 59 -11.03 24.76 -2.93
N GLU A 60 -11.37 26.05 -2.82
CA GLU A 60 -10.58 27.14 -3.40
C GLU A 60 -9.18 27.28 -2.76
N ASP A 61 -9.00 26.78 -1.54
CA ASP A 61 -7.73 26.73 -0.81
C ASP A 61 -6.91 25.46 -1.12
N GLY A 62 -7.41 24.56 -1.98
CA GLY A 62 -6.73 23.33 -2.37
C GLY A 62 -6.86 22.16 -1.39
N ARG A 63 -7.80 22.23 -0.44
CA ARG A 63 -8.07 21.13 0.52
C ARG A 63 -8.98 20.09 -0.11
N ILE A 64 -8.64 18.81 0.08
CA ILE A 64 -9.40 17.68 -0.45
C ILE A 64 -10.33 17.11 0.63
N TYR A 65 -11.63 17.09 0.34
CA TYR A 65 -12.67 16.59 1.24
C TYR A 65 -13.19 15.24 0.76
N ALA A 66 -12.88 14.19 1.52
CA ALA A 66 -13.49 12.88 1.40
C ALA A 66 -13.18 12.03 2.64
N ARG A 67 -14.04 11.05 2.93
CA ARG A 67 -13.76 9.99 3.89
C ARG A 67 -12.53 9.21 3.42
N GLY A 68 -11.53 9.23 4.28
CA GLY A 68 -10.27 8.52 4.12
C GLY A 68 -9.14 9.35 3.49
N THR A 69 -9.35 10.65 3.23
CA THR A 69 -8.26 11.52 2.78
C THR A 69 -7.14 11.63 3.83
N GLN A 70 -7.48 11.70 5.12
CA GLN A 70 -6.49 11.63 6.18
C GLN A 70 -6.18 10.18 6.57
N ASP A 71 -7.21 9.35 6.71
CA ASP A 71 -7.10 8.01 7.28
C ASP A 71 -7.59 6.89 6.34
N MET A 72 -6.71 6.19 5.63
CA MET A 72 -5.29 6.55 5.39
C MET A 72 -4.95 6.53 3.90
N LYS A 73 -5.93 6.81 3.04
CA LYS A 73 -5.75 6.71 1.57
C LYS A 73 -4.71 7.70 1.04
N SER A 74 -4.50 8.84 1.70
CA SER A 74 -3.39 9.74 1.36
C SER A 74 -2.03 9.05 1.46
N VAL A 75 -1.77 8.34 2.55
CA VAL A 75 -0.51 7.63 2.79
C VAL A 75 -0.31 6.54 1.74
N GLY A 76 -1.34 5.73 1.48
CA GLY A 76 -1.30 4.70 0.43
C GLY A 76 -0.97 5.29 -0.96
N MET A 77 -1.57 6.44 -1.30
CA MET A 77 -1.28 7.13 -2.56
C MET A 77 0.12 7.75 -2.61
N GLN A 78 0.60 8.30 -1.50
CA GLN A 78 1.96 8.84 -1.39
C GLN A 78 3.02 7.77 -1.65
N TYR A 79 2.83 6.54 -1.14
CA TYR A 79 3.72 5.42 -1.42
C TYR A 79 3.79 5.12 -2.92
N LEU A 80 2.63 4.98 -3.58
CA LEU A 80 2.56 4.68 -5.00
C LEU A 80 3.22 5.77 -5.86
N GLU A 81 2.95 7.04 -5.56
CA GLU A 81 3.52 8.15 -6.32
C GLU A 81 5.02 8.34 -6.08
N ALA A 82 5.50 8.16 -4.85
CA ALA A 82 6.93 8.23 -4.54
C ALA A 82 7.69 7.12 -5.27
N ILE A 83 7.17 5.89 -5.20
CA ILE A 83 7.72 4.74 -5.92
C ILE A 83 7.73 4.98 -7.43
N ARG A 84 6.62 5.46 -8.00
CA ARG A 84 6.51 5.75 -9.43
C ARG A 84 7.57 6.77 -9.87
N LYS A 85 7.79 7.82 -9.08
CA LYS A 85 8.82 8.85 -9.35
C LYS A 85 10.24 8.26 -9.28
N LEU A 86 10.54 7.43 -8.28
CA LEU A 86 11.86 6.79 -8.14
C LEU A 86 12.16 5.82 -9.29
N VAL A 87 11.18 5.00 -9.69
CA VAL A 87 11.32 4.09 -10.83
C VAL A 87 11.52 4.89 -12.13
N ALA A 88 10.75 5.96 -12.33
CA ALA A 88 10.87 6.82 -13.50
C ALA A 88 12.23 7.56 -13.56
N SER A 89 12.87 7.84 -12.43
CA SER A 89 14.20 8.46 -12.38
C SER A 89 15.35 7.46 -12.57
N GLY A 90 15.05 6.17 -12.76
CA GLY A 90 16.07 5.11 -12.86
C GLY A 90 16.73 4.75 -11.53
N TYR A 91 16.17 5.18 -10.39
CA TYR A 91 16.71 4.82 -9.07
C TYR A 91 16.57 3.31 -8.84
N LYS A 92 17.66 2.69 -8.37
CA LYS A 92 17.71 1.25 -8.08
C LYS A 92 17.93 1.05 -6.59
N PRO A 93 16.89 0.65 -5.82
CA PRO A 93 17.05 0.46 -4.39
C PRO A 93 17.94 -0.75 -4.11
N LEU A 94 18.74 -0.66 -3.05
CA LEU A 94 19.57 -1.79 -2.56
C LEU A 94 18.75 -2.85 -1.83
N ARG A 95 17.59 -2.47 -1.27
CA ARG A 95 16.65 -3.32 -0.54
C ARG A 95 15.36 -3.44 -1.32
N SER A 96 14.66 -4.55 -1.17
CA SER A 96 13.30 -4.66 -1.71
C SER A 96 12.38 -3.74 -0.91
N VAL A 97 11.44 -3.11 -1.62
CA VAL A 97 10.34 -2.37 -1.01
C VAL A 97 9.06 -3.09 -1.36
N TYR A 98 8.37 -3.56 -0.33
CA TYR A 98 7.06 -4.17 -0.41
C TYR A 98 6.01 -3.13 -0.06
N VAL A 99 4.96 -3.05 -0.88
CA VAL A 99 3.78 -2.25 -0.55
C VAL A 99 2.63 -3.19 -0.27
N THR A 100 1.90 -2.96 0.82
CA THR A 100 0.73 -3.75 1.19
C THR A 100 -0.47 -2.85 1.46
N PHE A 101 -1.59 -3.28 0.89
CA PHE A 101 -2.91 -2.72 1.12
C PHE A 101 -3.74 -3.79 1.81
N VAL A 102 -4.23 -3.52 3.03
CA VAL A 102 -4.96 -4.48 3.85
C VAL A 102 -6.40 -4.01 4.10
N PRO A 103 -7.38 -4.91 4.15
CA PRO A 103 -8.72 -4.57 4.64
C PRO A 103 -8.78 -4.66 6.17
N ASP A 104 -9.96 -4.38 6.71
CA ASP A 104 -10.41 -4.78 8.05
C ASP A 104 -9.80 -3.99 9.22
N GLU A 105 -8.94 -3.02 8.96
CA GLU A 105 -8.18 -2.31 10.00
C GLU A 105 -9.09 -1.56 10.97
N GLU A 106 -10.13 -0.91 10.45
CA GLU A 106 -11.05 -0.06 11.22
C GLU A 106 -11.94 -0.86 12.18
N ILE A 107 -11.96 -2.19 12.05
CA ILE A 107 -12.64 -3.11 12.96
C ILE A 107 -11.69 -4.07 13.70
N GLY A 108 -10.38 -3.80 13.65
CA GLY A 108 -9.34 -4.49 14.43
C GLY A 108 -8.41 -5.40 13.62
N GLY A 109 -8.60 -5.52 12.31
CA GLY A 109 -7.64 -6.13 11.39
C GLY A 109 -7.48 -7.65 11.50
N ALA A 110 -8.39 -8.34 12.19
CA ALA A 110 -8.31 -9.78 12.42
C ALA A 110 -8.35 -10.56 11.10
N ASP A 111 -9.26 -10.23 10.20
CA ASP A 111 -9.39 -10.85 8.89
C ASP A 111 -8.52 -10.16 7.80
N GLY A 112 -7.90 -9.04 8.16
CA GLY A 112 -6.94 -8.29 7.35
C GLY A 112 -5.48 -8.65 7.65
N VAL A 113 -4.78 -7.75 8.35
CA VAL A 113 -3.35 -7.90 8.66
C VAL A 113 -3.07 -9.12 9.54
N GLY A 114 -3.97 -9.48 10.46
CA GLY A 114 -3.84 -10.64 11.34
C GLY A 114 -3.67 -11.95 10.56
N ARG A 115 -4.58 -12.22 9.61
CA ARG A 115 -4.43 -13.38 8.71
C ARG A 115 -3.26 -13.24 7.74
N PHE A 116 -2.88 -12.02 7.37
CA PHE A 116 -1.80 -11.81 6.41
C PHE A 116 -0.44 -12.24 6.98
N VAL A 117 -0.12 -11.86 8.22
CA VAL A 117 1.18 -12.17 8.84
C VAL A 117 1.38 -13.67 9.09
N GLU A 118 0.29 -14.43 9.27
CA GLU A 118 0.32 -15.89 9.38
C GLU A 118 0.42 -16.59 8.01
N SER A 119 0.21 -15.86 6.92
CA SER A 119 0.18 -16.44 5.59
C SER A 119 1.58 -16.78 5.06
N ARG A 120 1.65 -17.84 4.23
CA ARG A 120 2.88 -18.18 3.48
C ARG A 120 3.40 -17.08 2.55
N LYS A 121 2.59 -16.05 2.28
CA LYS A 121 3.01 -14.91 1.46
C LYS A 121 3.87 -13.94 2.26
N TYR A 122 3.55 -13.74 3.54
CA TYR A 122 4.32 -12.88 4.43
C TYR A 122 5.65 -13.54 4.80
N SER A 123 5.66 -14.85 5.07
CA SER A 123 6.89 -15.60 5.40
C SER A 123 7.92 -15.71 4.25
N ARG A 124 7.58 -15.18 3.07
CA ARG A 124 8.41 -15.18 1.86
C ARG A 124 8.72 -13.76 1.36
N ALA A 125 8.18 -12.76 2.04
CA ALA A 125 8.50 -11.35 1.84
C ALA A 125 9.72 -11.01 2.71
#